data_AF-A0A4Q3IME3-F1
#
_entry.id   AF-A0A4Q3IME3-F1
#
_cell.length_a   1.000
_cell.length_b   1.000
_cell.length_c   1.000
_cell.angle_alpha   90.00
_cell.angle_beta   90.00
_cell.angle_gamma   90.00
#
_symmetry.space_group_name_H-M   'P 1'
#
loop_
_entity.id
_entity.type
_entity.pdbx_description
1 polymer ?
#
loop_
_entity_poly.entity_id
_entity_poly.type
_entity_poly.pdbx_seq_one_letter_code
_entity_poly.pdbx_strand_id
1 'polypeptide(L)'
;MTKRIWDDFLTERDKQVYAQAGYGKRGGFGKRPALFIIDVQYNFCGDKPEDILEGLKQYRTHCGPEAWAAVEHIVPLLEMAREKNIPVFY
;
A
#
# COMPACT_ATOMS: atom_id res chain seq x y z
N MET A 1 -9.87 -14.58 18.18
CA MET A 1 -9.06 -13.65 17.35
C MET A 1 -8.20 -14.49 16.43
N THR A 2 -8.15 -14.17 15.14
CA THR A 2 -7.30 -14.87 14.17
C THR A 2 -5.82 -14.57 14.48
N LYS A 3 -4.97 -15.60 14.50
CA LYS A 3 -3.53 -15.46 14.68
C LYS A 3 -2.95 -14.55 13.58
N ARG A 4 -2.10 -13.58 13.93
CA ARG A 4 -1.47 -12.70 12.93
C ARG A 4 -0.24 -13.41 12.37
N ILE A 5 0.02 -13.25 11.07
CA ILE A 5 1.14 -13.92 10.37
C ILE A 5 2.51 -13.60 10.98
N TRP A 6 2.66 -12.43 11.60
CA TRP A 6 3.91 -11.98 12.22
C TRP A 6 4.12 -12.51 13.64
N ASP A 7 3.09 -13.05 14.30
CA ASP A 7 3.18 -13.50 15.70
C ASP A 7 4.21 -14.63 15.89
N ASP A 8 4.50 -15.38 14.82
CA ASP A 8 5.49 -16.47 14.80
C ASP A 8 6.95 -16.00 14.81
N PHE A 9 7.18 -14.72 14.47
CA PHE A 9 8.52 -14.14 14.40
C PHE A 9 8.83 -13.22 15.58
N LEU A 10 7.83 -12.91 16.41
CA LEU A 10 7.97 -12.04 17.56
C LEU A 10 8.31 -12.86 18.80
N THR A 11 9.40 -12.47 19.48
CA THR A 11 9.66 -12.99 20.81
C THR A 11 8.59 -12.52 21.80
N GLU A 12 8.49 -13.17 22.96
CA GLU A 12 7.58 -12.70 24.00
C GLU A 12 7.89 -11.27 24.46
N ARG A 13 9.18 -10.89 24.47
CA ARG A 13 9.58 -9.51 24.76
C ARG A 13 9.06 -8.54 23.71
N ASP A 14 9.14 -8.88 22.42
CA ASP A 14 8.65 -8.01 21.34
C ASP A 14 7.14 -7.79 21.45
N LYS A 15 6.37 -8.86 21.76
CA LYS A 15 4.93 -8.77 21.98
C LYS A 15 4.59 -7.86 23.16
N GLN A 16 5.33 -7.98 24.27
CA GLN A 16 5.17 -7.10 25.43
C GLN A 16 5.47 -5.64 25.10
N VAL A 17 6.58 -5.37 24.40
CA VAL A 17 6.94 -4.02 23.94
C VAL A 17 5.86 -3.47 23.02
N TYR A 18 5.40 -4.26 22.03
CA TYR A 18 4.39 -3.83 21.07
C TYR A 18 3.09 -3.43 21.75
N ALA A 19 2.64 -4.24 22.72
CA ALA A 19 1.44 -3.97 23.51
C ALA A 19 1.59 -2.71 24.39
N GLN A 20 2.73 -2.57 25.10
CA GLN A 20 2.96 -1.44 26.01
C GLN A 20 3.20 -0.12 25.29
N ALA A 21 3.93 -0.15 24.17
CA ALA A 21 4.17 1.03 23.33
C ALA A 21 2.90 1.52 22.62
N GLY A 22 1.84 0.70 22.60
CA GLY A 22 0.55 1.06 22.02
C GLY A 22 0.50 0.96 20.49
N TYR A 23 1.41 0.19 19.88
CA TYR A 23 1.38 -0.08 18.45
C TYR A 23 0.15 -0.92 18.05
N GLY A 24 -0.27 -0.79 16.79
CA GLY A 24 -1.42 -1.51 16.25
C GLY A 24 -2.79 -1.01 16.72
N LYS A 25 -2.85 0.09 17.49
CA LYS A 25 -4.10 0.79 17.80
C LYS A 25 -4.66 1.48 16.55
N ARG A 26 -5.99 1.61 16.46
CA ARG A 26 -6.66 2.27 15.33
C ARG A 26 -6.53 3.80 15.47
N GLY A 27 -6.01 4.46 14.43
CA GLY A 27 -5.87 5.93 14.39
C GLY A 27 -7.14 6.71 14.00
N GLY A 28 -8.20 6.04 13.52
CA GLY A 28 -9.39 6.69 12.99
C GLY A 28 -9.15 7.38 11.63
N PHE A 29 -10.19 8.02 11.08
CA PHE A 29 -10.14 8.64 9.73
C PHE A 29 -10.04 10.17 9.74
N GLY A 30 -10.24 10.83 10.89
CA GLY A 30 -10.28 12.29 10.97
C GLY A 30 -11.49 12.89 10.22
N LYS A 31 -11.40 14.19 9.88
CA LYS A 31 -12.47 14.95 9.21
C LYS A 31 -12.06 15.60 7.88
N ARG A 32 -10.77 15.62 7.56
CA ARG A 32 -10.20 16.30 6.38
C ARG A 32 -9.15 15.39 5.74
N PRO A 33 -9.57 14.34 5.01
CA PRO A 33 -8.64 13.40 4.39
C PRO A 33 -7.95 14.01 3.16
N ALA A 34 -6.87 13.35 2.73
CA ALA A 34 -6.24 13.52 1.42
C ALA A 34 -5.90 12.14 0.87
N LEU A 35 -5.88 11.99 -0.46
CA LEU A 35 -5.45 10.78 -1.15
C LEU A 35 -4.04 10.99 -1.69
N PHE A 36 -3.09 10.14 -1.29
CA PHE A 36 -1.73 10.10 -1.83
C PHE A 36 -1.56 8.83 -2.66
N ILE A 37 -1.21 8.98 -3.93
CA ILE A 37 -0.98 7.90 -4.89
C ILE A 37 0.52 7.83 -5.14
N ILE A 38 1.21 6.98 -4.39
CA ILE A 38 2.67 6.97 -4.33
C ILE A 38 3.24 6.03 -5.40
N ASP A 39 4.19 6.53 -6.18
CA ASP A 39 5.01 5.76 -7.13
C ASP A 39 4.21 4.96 -8.19
N VAL A 40 3.02 5.44 -8.56
CA VAL A 40 2.25 4.90 -9.70
C VAL A 40 2.76 5.51 -11.00
N GLN A 41 3.98 5.11 -11.37
CA GLN A 41 4.71 5.53 -12.56
C GLN A 41 5.22 4.30 -13.33
N TYR A 42 5.42 4.44 -14.65
CA TYR A 42 5.74 3.31 -15.53
C TYR A 42 7.03 2.56 -15.13
N ASN A 43 8.02 3.23 -14.55
CA ASN A 43 9.21 2.56 -14.01
C ASN A 43 8.92 1.62 -12.83
N PHE A 44 7.82 1.77 -12.11
CA PHE A 44 7.38 0.84 -11.07
C PHE A 44 6.31 -0.11 -11.60
N CYS A 45 5.34 0.39 -12.36
CA CYS A 45 4.21 -0.41 -12.84
C CYS A 45 4.50 -1.25 -14.08
N GLY A 46 5.49 -0.87 -14.88
CA GLY A 46 5.66 -1.36 -16.25
C GLY A 46 4.68 -0.72 -17.23
N ASP A 47 4.98 -0.81 -18.52
CA ASP A 47 4.10 -0.27 -19.58
C ASP A 47 2.81 -1.08 -19.71
N LYS A 48 2.81 -2.33 -19.21
CA LYS A 48 1.70 -3.28 -19.21
C LYS A 48 1.85 -4.27 -18.03
N PRO A 49 0.78 -5.00 -17.65
CA PRO A 49 0.91 -6.09 -16.69
C PRO A 49 1.85 -7.18 -17.24
N GLU A 50 2.91 -7.47 -16.52
CA GLU A 50 3.91 -8.47 -16.91
C GLU A 50 4.60 -9.08 -15.70
N ASP A 51 5.24 -10.24 -15.92
CA ASP A 51 6.04 -10.92 -14.89
C ASP A 51 7.16 -10.01 -14.35
N ILE A 52 7.43 -10.10 -13.04
CA ILE A 52 8.40 -9.24 -12.39
C ILE A 52 9.83 -9.44 -12.93
N LEU A 53 10.25 -10.67 -13.25
CA LEU A 53 11.61 -10.93 -13.72
C LEU A 53 11.82 -10.43 -15.14
N GLU A 54 10.76 -10.42 -15.96
CA GLU A 54 10.79 -9.82 -17.30
C GLU A 54 10.79 -8.29 -17.20
N GLY A 55 9.88 -7.70 -16.41
CA GLY A 55 9.80 -6.25 -16.22
C GLY A 55 11.07 -5.64 -15.62
N LEU A 56 11.77 -6.38 -14.74
CA LEU A 56 13.06 -5.97 -14.17
C LEU A 56 14.16 -5.78 -15.21
N LYS A 57 14.06 -6.41 -16.39
CA LYS A 57 15.00 -6.20 -17.50
C LYS A 57 14.84 -4.80 -18.11
N GLN A 58 13.65 -4.21 -18.03
CA GLN A 58 13.37 -2.85 -18.51
C GLN A 58 13.50 -1.81 -17.39
N TYR A 59 12.88 -2.05 -16.24
CA TYR A 59 12.89 -1.14 -15.11
C TYR A 59 13.36 -1.84 -13.84
N ARG A 60 14.48 -1.38 -13.26
CA ARG A 60 15.02 -1.95 -12.00
C ARG A 60 14.07 -1.87 -10.79
N THR A 61 13.06 -1.01 -10.86
CA THR A 61 12.06 -0.74 -9.82
C THR A 61 10.74 -1.46 -10.08
N HIS A 62 10.67 -2.31 -11.10
CA HIS A 62 9.43 -2.98 -11.50
C HIS A 62 8.83 -3.79 -10.35
N CYS A 63 7.54 -3.57 -10.09
CA CYS A 63 6.79 -4.19 -8.99
C CYS A 63 6.00 -5.43 -9.40
N GLY A 64 6.07 -5.85 -10.67
CA GLY A 64 5.39 -7.04 -11.18
C GLY A 64 3.91 -6.80 -11.52
N PRO A 65 3.15 -7.86 -11.79
CA PRO A 65 1.72 -7.74 -12.12
C PRO A 65 0.89 -7.13 -10.98
N GLU A 66 1.38 -7.21 -9.74
CA GLU A 66 0.76 -6.62 -8.55
C GLU A 66 0.63 -5.11 -8.66
N ALA A 67 1.52 -4.43 -9.38
CA ALA A 67 1.46 -3.00 -9.57
C ALA A 67 0.20 -2.59 -10.34
N TRP A 68 -0.11 -3.27 -11.44
CA TRP A 68 -1.33 -3.03 -12.22
C TRP A 68 -2.59 -3.45 -11.48
N ALA A 69 -2.55 -4.56 -10.72
CA ALA A 69 -3.65 -4.95 -9.85
C ALA A 69 -3.94 -3.87 -8.77
N ALA A 70 -2.88 -3.24 -8.23
CA ALA A 70 -3.05 -2.11 -7.31
C ALA A 70 -3.64 -0.89 -8.03
N VAL A 71 -3.23 -0.58 -9.27
CA VAL A 71 -3.82 0.50 -10.07
C VAL A 71 -5.32 0.31 -10.22
N GLU A 72 -5.79 -0.91 -10.52
CA GLU A 72 -7.24 -1.20 -10.63
C GLU A 72 -8.02 -0.85 -9.36
N HIS A 73 -7.42 -1.06 -8.18
CA HIS A 73 -8.01 -0.67 -6.90
C HIS A 73 -7.87 0.82 -6.57
N ILE A 74 -6.83 1.48 -7.09
CA ILE A 74 -6.60 2.93 -6.89
C ILE A 74 -7.59 3.76 -7.71
N VAL A 75 -7.95 3.33 -8.93
CA VAL A 75 -8.89 4.05 -9.81
C VAL A 75 -10.20 4.44 -9.12
N PRO A 76 -10.98 3.53 -8.50
CA PRO A 76 -12.25 3.91 -7.86
C PRO A 76 -12.03 4.85 -6.65
N LEU A 77 -10.90 4.73 -5.93
CA LEU A 77 -10.56 5.66 -4.84
C LEU A 77 -10.26 7.06 -5.38
N LEU A 78 -9.54 7.15 -6.49
CA LEU A 78 -9.22 8.40 -7.16
C LEU A 78 -10.47 9.09 -7.70
N GLU A 79 -11.36 8.34 -8.36
CA GLU A 79 -12.63 8.85 -8.85
C GLU A 79 -13.49 9.43 -7.72
N MET A 80 -13.65 8.67 -6.64
CA MET A 80 -14.42 9.10 -5.46
C MET A 80 -13.77 10.31 -4.77
N ALA A 81 -12.44 10.34 -4.66
CA ALA A 81 -11.73 11.48 -4.09
C ALA A 81 -11.97 12.75 -4.90
N ARG A 82 -11.90 12.66 -6.24
CA ARG A 82 -12.18 13.79 -7.14
C ARG A 82 -13.64 14.24 -7.07
N GLU A 83 -14.60 13.31 -7.09
CA GLU A 83 -16.03 13.61 -6.94
C GLU A 83 -16.32 14.40 -5.65
N LYS A 84 -15.65 14.03 -4.55
CA LYS A 84 -15.82 14.65 -3.23
C LYS A 84 -14.90 15.84 -2.97
N ASN A 85 -14.12 16.29 -3.96
CA ASN A 85 -13.13 17.36 -3.81
C ASN A 85 -12.12 17.11 -2.68
N ILE A 86 -11.75 15.84 -2.46
CA ILE A 86 -10.67 15.45 -1.56
C ILE A 86 -9.35 15.79 -2.26
N PRO A 87 -8.38 16.45 -1.59
CA PRO A 87 -7.05 16.71 -2.17
C PRO A 87 -6.37 15.41 -2.61
N VAL A 88 -5.84 15.40 -3.84
CA VAL A 88 -5.11 14.27 -4.42
C VAL A 88 -3.69 14.68 -4.72
N PHE A 89 -2.73 13.86 -4.28
CA PHE A 89 -1.30 14.01 -4.53
C PHE A 89 -0.76 12.73 -5.19
N TYR A 90 0.22 12.90 -6.07
CA TYR A 90 0.95 11.84 -6.75
C TYR A 90 2.43 11.95 -6.38
#